data_AF-A0A8T2NRR2-F1
#
_entry.id   AF-A0A8T2NRR2-F1
#
_cell.length_a   1.000
_cell.length_b   1.000
_cell.length_c   1.000
_cell.angle_alpha   90.00
_cell.angle_beta   90.00
_cell.angle_gamma   90.00
#
_symmetry.space_group_name_H-M   'P 1'
#
loop_
_entity.id
_entity.type
_entity.pdbx_description
1 polymer ?
#
loop_
_entity_poly.entity_id
_entity_poly.type
_entity_poly.pdbx_seq_one_letter_code
_entity_poly.pdbx_strand_id
1 'polypeptide(L)'
;MRSSMLLALWVLGALGVSPSPDPEVDPPTEKSIPCSKGCTCHNDHYSSELNVYCSARNLTLIPADVPPSTHSLWLDGNLFTSLPAASFKDLSNLDFLNLQSGQLSVIDAQAFRGLRSLAHLHLERNRLRSLPTAVFQTTLALASLNLHNNQLMRIEEKLFAKLSSLWLLNLGWNSLAVLPEAAFQDLQGLRELVLAGNRLAYLQPQLFQGLTELRELDLTGNCLKVIKANVFLKLPKLQKLYLAQNQIVTVAPRAFVGMKSLRWLDLTNNRLNELHDETFLGLHSLHVLRLSNNSITNLRPRTFRDLQYLEELRLSHNRIRALGERIFEGLGHLEVLELEHNQIQEARMGTFLGLSHVAVINLSGSCFQNLPDQVFKGLSKLHSLHLDRSCLSRVSTQAFVGLTGLRRLFLQHNNISVVERQSFIDLQGLQQLDLRFNKLESMSSHTFYGLKNLDYLLLSGNLLQNLPPESLLPLKRLSWLDLSGNKLESLQNDTLQLLPRLRYLNLKDNAFSSLPSEMPESLDQLWLTGNLWRCDCSAQSLRDYSLSKPQVVPRQVETLMEGEEPHTVVSIFNNITCNSPPNVAGTDLRDISHEHFHNC
;
A
#
# COMPACT_ATOMS: atom_id res chain seq x y z
N MET A 1 -26.57 -17.62 16.05
CA MET A 1 -26.88 -19.01 16.45
C MET A 1 -27.93 -19.00 17.55
N ARG A 2 -29.07 -19.66 17.38
CA ARG A 2 -29.91 -20.21 18.46
C ARG A 2 -30.85 -21.30 17.92
N SER A 3 -31.01 -22.35 18.72
CA SER A 3 -31.89 -23.52 18.64
C SER A 3 -31.38 -24.67 17.73
N SER A 4 -30.67 -25.70 18.20
CA SER A 4 -30.92 -26.71 19.26
C SER A 4 -31.93 -27.79 18.85
N MET A 5 -31.47 -29.04 18.67
CA MET A 5 -31.96 -30.17 19.47
C MET A 5 -31.00 -31.38 19.44
N LEU A 6 -30.84 -31.95 20.63
CA LEU A 6 -29.95 -33.03 21.03
C LEU A 6 -30.53 -34.43 20.70
N LEU A 7 -29.62 -35.40 20.52
CA LEU A 7 -29.89 -36.83 20.74
C LEU A 7 -29.06 -37.33 21.94
N ALA A 8 -29.73 -38.03 22.85
CA ALA A 8 -29.22 -38.88 23.91
C ALA A 8 -29.28 -40.36 23.43
N LEU A 9 -28.63 -41.39 23.98
CA LEU A 9 -27.76 -41.65 25.13
C LEU A 9 -27.10 -43.02 24.82
N TRP A 10 -25.89 -43.29 25.34
CA TRP A 10 -25.22 -44.60 25.29
C TRP A 10 -25.79 -45.58 26.34
N VAL A 11 -25.65 -46.91 26.12
CA VAL A 11 -25.01 -47.88 27.05
C VAL A 11 -25.16 -49.37 26.58
N LEU A 12 -23.99 -50.00 26.38
CA LEU A 12 -23.50 -51.39 26.64
C LEU A 12 -24.36 -52.65 26.41
N GLY A 13 -23.72 -53.67 25.79
CA GLY A 13 -23.64 -55.00 26.42
C GLY A 13 -23.90 -56.26 25.57
N ALA A 14 -22.86 -56.74 24.88
CA ALA A 14 -22.43 -58.15 24.72
C ALA A 14 -23.35 -59.27 24.12
N LEU A 15 -22.82 -59.80 23.01
CA LEU A 15 -22.60 -61.23 22.64
C LEU A 15 -23.79 -62.18 22.45
N GLY A 16 -23.90 -62.72 21.22
CA GLY A 16 -24.51 -64.03 21.01
C GLY A 16 -24.83 -64.39 19.55
N VAL A 17 -23.94 -65.16 18.93
CA VAL A 17 -24.20 -66.21 17.93
C VAL A 17 -24.48 -65.81 16.47
N SER A 18 -23.58 -66.24 15.58
CA SER A 18 -23.73 -66.33 14.12
C SER A 18 -24.59 -67.52 13.69
N PRO A 19 -25.29 -67.42 12.54
CA PRO A 19 -25.01 -68.40 11.49
C PRO A 19 -24.83 -67.79 10.07
N SER A 20 -24.00 -68.51 9.31
CA SER A 20 -23.59 -68.55 7.88
C SER A 20 -24.46 -67.92 6.76
N PRO A 21 -23.89 -67.73 5.54
CA PRO A 21 -24.27 -66.71 4.56
C PRO A 21 -25.23 -67.19 3.45
N ASP A 22 -26.07 -66.28 2.97
CA ASP A 22 -26.74 -66.37 1.66
C ASP A 22 -25.86 -65.71 0.57
N PRO A 23 -25.93 -66.15 -0.71
CA PRO A 23 -24.97 -65.77 -1.74
C PRO A 23 -25.27 -64.39 -2.38
N GLU A 24 -24.16 -63.74 -2.71
CA GLU A 24 -23.93 -62.62 -3.64
C GLU A 24 -25.10 -62.13 -4.50
N VAL A 25 -25.41 -60.84 -4.35
CA VAL A 25 -25.80 -59.98 -5.47
C VAL A 25 -24.83 -58.80 -5.46
N ASP A 26 -23.79 -58.89 -6.28
CA ASP A 26 -22.92 -57.75 -6.58
C ASP A 26 -23.77 -56.61 -7.17
N PRO A 27 -23.62 -55.36 -6.70
CA PRO A 27 -24.15 -54.21 -7.43
C PRO A 27 -23.40 -54.09 -8.76
N PRO A 28 -24.06 -53.61 -9.83
CA PRO A 28 -23.47 -53.59 -11.16
C PRO A 28 -22.18 -52.77 -11.12
N THR A 29 -21.08 -53.40 -11.50
CA THR A 29 -19.80 -52.74 -11.75
C THR A 29 -20.01 -51.67 -12.81
N GLU A 30 -20.15 -50.42 -12.38
CA GLU A 30 -20.02 -49.27 -13.26
C GLU A 30 -18.66 -49.40 -13.95
N LYS A 31 -18.70 -49.68 -15.26
CA LYS A 31 -17.49 -49.72 -16.08
C LYS A 31 -16.81 -48.36 -15.94
N SER A 32 -15.73 -48.32 -15.18
CA SER A 32 -14.89 -47.14 -15.06
C SER A 32 -14.50 -46.68 -16.47
N ILE A 33 -14.99 -45.52 -16.88
CA ILE A 33 -14.63 -44.93 -18.18
C ILE A 33 -13.10 -44.76 -18.14
N PRO A 34 -12.35 -45.43 -19.04
CA PRO A 34 -10.91 -45.41 -18.98
C PRO A 34 -10.41 -43.98 -19.19
N CYS A 35 -9.51 -43.54 -18.30
CA CYS A 35 -8.89 -42.24 -18.40
C CYS A 35 -7.97 -42.18 -19.63
N SER A 36 -7.86 -40.99 -20.24
CA SER A 36 -6.96 -40.74 -21.36
C SER A 36 -5.50 -41.06 -21.00
N LYS A 37 -4.77 -41.68 -21.94
CA LYS A 37 -3.38 -42.10 -21.72
C LYS A 37 -2.48 -40.91 -21.39
N GLY A 38 -1.75 -41.02 -20.26
CA GLY A 38 -0.82 -39.98 -19.79
C GLY A 38 -1.47 -38.86 -18.98
N CYS A 39 -2.79 -38.91 -18.80
CA CYS A 39 -3.55 -37.99 -17.96
C CYS A 39 -4.01 -38.67 -16.66
N THR A 40 -4.49 -37.87 -15.71
CA THR A 40 -5.08 -38.31 -14.46
C THR A 40 -6.53 -37.86 -14.40
N CYS A 41 -7.44 -38.76 -14.08
CA CYS A 41 -8.87 -38.48 -14.01
C CYS A 41 -9.37 -38.57 -12.57
N HIS A 42 -10.20 -37.61 -12.16
CA HIS A 42 -10.79 -37.55 -10.83
C HIS A 42 -12.24 -37.10 -10.94
N ASN A 43 -13.16 -37.80 -10.27
CA ASN A 43 -14.54 -37.33 -10.13
C ASN A 43 -14.64 -36.47 -8.87
N ASP A 44 -15.26 -35.31 -8.99
CA ASP A 44 -15.56 -34.47 -7.83
C ASP A 44 -16.44 -35.24 -6.83
N HIS A 45 -16.05 -35.24 -5.56
CA HIS A 45 -16.73 -35.99 -4.50
C HIS A 45 -18.16 -35.49 -4.20
N TYR A 46 -18.50 -34.26 -4.62
CA TYR A 46 -19.78 -33.63 -4.38
C TYR A 46 -20.65 -33.56 -5.64
N SER A 47 -20.09 -33.14 -6.77
CA SER A 47 -20.84 -33.00 -8.03
C SER A 47 -20.81 -34.24 -8.92
N SER A 48 -19.92 -35.21 -8.64
CA SER A 48 -19.63 -36.36 -9.51
C SER A 48 -19.17 -35.96 -10.93
N GLU A 49 -18.70 -34.72 -11.09
CA GLU A 49 -18.19 -34.21 -12.37
C GLU A 49 -16.77 -34.73 -12.64
N LEU A 50 -16.52 -35.13 -13.89
CA LEU A 50 -15.24 -35.70 -14.30
C LEU A 50 -14.22 -34.60 -14.64
N ASN A 51 -13.14 -34.53 -13.87
CA ASN A 51 -11.99 -33.66 -14.09
C ASN A 51 -10.81 -34.46 -14.68
N VAL A 52 -10.23 -33.95 -15.77
CA VAL A 52 -9.11 -34.59 -16.47
C VAL A 52 -7.87 -33.68 -16.45
N TYR A 53 -6.78 -34.19 -15.90
CA TYR A 53 -5.52 -33.48 -15.69
C TYR A 53 -4.41 -34.04 -16.59
N CYS A 54 -3.97 -33.24 -17.56
CA CYS A 54 -2.92 -33.54 -18.53
C CYS A 54 -1.79 -32.49 -18.50
N SER A 55 -1.67 -31.71 -17.42
CA SER A 55 -0.74 -30.58 -17.32
C SER A 55 0.74 -31.01 -17.29
N ALA A 56 1.60 -30.24 -17.96
CA ALA A 56 3.07 -30.39 -17.95
C ALA A 56 3.57 -31.81 -18.29
N ARG A 57 2.91 -32.47 -19.25
CA ARG A 57 3.24 -33.85 -19.69
C ARG A 57 4.07 -33.91 -20.98
N ASN A 58 4.59 -32.76 -21.44
CA ASN A 58 5.29 -32.62 -22.72
C ASN A 58 4.47 -33.10 -23.93
N LEU A 59 3.14 -33.01 -23.87
CA LEU A 59 2.27 -33.42 -24.97
C LEU A 59 2.44 -32.45 -26.15
N THR A 60 2.51 -33.00 -27.35
CA THR A 60 2.59 -32.24 -28.61
C THR A 60 1.26 -32.22 -29.37
N LEU A 61 0.35 -33.14 -29.04
CA LEU A 61 -0.99 -33.28 -29.61
C LEU A 61 -2.01 -33.48 -28.50
N ILE A 62 -3.23 -32.98 -28.70
CA ILE A 62 -4.35 -33.22 -27.78
C ILE A 62 -4.67 -34.71 -27.78
N PRO A 63 -4.80 -35.36 -26.61
CA PRO A 63 -5.17 -36.77 -26.56
C PRO A 63 -6.53 -37.02 -27.22
N ALA A 64 -6.59 -37.99 -28.15
CA ALA A 64 -7.83 -38.32 -28.88
C ALA A 64 -8.82 -39.16 -28.06
N ASP A 65 -8.39 -39.68 -26.91
CA ASP A 65 -9.11 -40.59 -26.01
C ASP A 65 -9.64 -39.88 -24.74
N VAL A 66 -9.80 -38.55 -24.77
CA VAL A 66 -10.45 -37.81 -23.67
C VAL A 66 -11.92 -38.23 -23.55
N PRO A 67 -12.39 -38.63 -22.35
CA PRO A 67 -13.78 -39.03 -22.15
C PRO A 67 -14.80 -37.95 -22.55
N PRO A 68 -15.87 -38.27 -23.30
CA PRO A 68 -16.92 -37.29 -23.66
C PRO A 68 -17.66 -36.68 -22.46
N SER A 69 -17.65 -37.36 -21.31
CA SER A 69 -18.26 -36.88 -20.05
C SER A 69 -17.39 -35.90 -19.27
N THR A 70 -16.20 -35.54 -19.76
CA THR A 70 -15.30 -34.59 -19.08
C THR A 70 -15.95 -33.22 -18.93
N HIS A 71 -15.94 -32.73 -17.68
CA HIS A 71 -16.43 -31.40 -17.30
C HIS A 71 -15.31 -30.35 -17.27
N SER A 72 -14.13 -30.72 -16.76
CA SER A 72 -12.95 -29.85 -16.75
C SER A 72 -11.74 -30.54 -17.35
N LEU A 73 -11.02 -29.84 -18.24
CA LEU A 73 -9.84 -30.36 -18.93
C LEU A 73 -8.64 -29.42 -18.76
N TRP A 74 -7.59 -29.93 -18.12
CA TRP A 74 -6.34 -29.22 -17.88
C TRP A 74 -5.24 -29.71 -18.81
N LEU A 75 -4.82 -28.85 -19.74
CA LEU A 75 -3.84 -29.12 -20.79
C LEU A 75 -2.66 -28.13 -20.75
N ASP A 76 -2.53 -27.35 -19.68
CA ASP A 76 -1.52 -26.31 -19.51
C ASP A 76 -0.09 -26.85 -19.41
N GLY A 77 0.89 -26.00 -19.75
CA GLY A 77 2.32 -26.35 -19.64
C GLY A 77 2.79 -27.42 -20.64
N ASN A 78 2.02 -27.69 -21.70
CA ASN A 78 2.38 -28.64 -22.75
C ASN A 78 3.03 -27.95 -23.97
N LEU A 79 3.42 -28.74 -24.97
CA LEU A 79 4.19 -28.33 -26.15
C LEU A 79 3.33 -28.17 -27.41
N PHE A 80 2.04 -27.83 -27.24
CA PHE A 80 1.15 -27.58 -28.38
C PHE A 80 1.59 -26.33 -29.15
N THR A 81 1.82 -26.48 -30.45
CA THR A 81 2.16 -25.37 -31.35
C THR A 81 0.94 -24.84 -32.12
N SER A 82 -0.04 -25.72 -32.39
CA SER A 82 -1.29 -25.41 -33.08
C SER A 82 -2.48 -26.20 -32.53
N LEU A 83 -3.69 -25.63 -32.63
CA LEU A 83 -4.96 -26.32 -32.41
C LEU A 83 -5.68 -26.58 -33.75
N PRO A 84 -5.69 -27.82 -34.26
CA PRO A 84 -6.42 -28.17 -35.48
C PRO A 84 -7.94 -28.05 -35.35
N ALA A 85 -8.62 -28.05 -36.50
CA ALA A 85 -10.08 -28.10 -36.56
C ALA A 85 -10.65 -29.31 -35.79
N ALA A 86 -11.77 -29.11 -35.10
CA ALA A 86 -12.53 -30.18 -34.43
C ALA A 86 -11.73 -30.95 -33.35
N SER A 87 -10.71 -30.32 -32.76
CA SER A 87 -9.87 -30.92 -31.70
C SER A 87 -10.66 -31.38 -30.46
N PHE A 88 -11.84 -30.78 -30.22
CA PHE A 88 -12.68 -31.07 -29.05
C PHE A 88 -14.13 -31.46 -29.43
N LYS A 89 -14.33 -32.01 -30.62
CA LYS A 89 -15.67 -32.24 -31.22
C LYS A 89 -16.64 -33.06 -30.37
N ASP A 90 -16.12 -33.99 -29.56
CA ASP A 90 -16.90 -34.94 -28.78
C ASP A 90 -17.09 -34.51 -27.31
N LEU A 91 -16.55 -33.34 -26.92
CA LEU A 91 -16.55 -32.84 -25.53
C LEU A 91 -17.68 -31.82 -25.27
N SER A 92 -18.92 -32.20 -25.52
CA SER A 92 -20.06 -31.28 -25.40
C SER A 92 -20.36 -30.81 -23.97
N ASN A 93 -19.96 -31.58 -22.96
CA ASN A 93 -20.20 -31.30 -21.54
C ASN A 93 -19.08 -30.48 -20.89
N LEU A 94 -18.03 -30.16 -21.64
CA LEU A 94 -16.87 -29.46 -21.10
C LEU A 94 -17.24 -28.01 -20.76
N ASP A 95 -17.09 -27.65 -19.49
CA ASP A 95 -17.32 -26.32 -18.94
C ASP A 95 -16.01 -25.52 -18.85
N PHE A 96 -14.92 -26.19 -18.47
CA PHE A 96 -13.61 -25.57 -18.24
C PHE A 96 -12.53 -26.18 -19.13
N LEU A 97 -11.82 -25.33 -19.88
CA LEU A 97 -10.68 -25.72 -20.72
C LEU A 97 -9.46 -24.84 -20.44
N ASN A 98 -8.38 -25.46 -19.98
CA ASN A 98 -7.11 -24.77 -19.71
C ASN A 98 -6.00 -25.19 -20.67
N LEU A 99 -5.53 -24.24 -21.48
CA LEU A 99 -4.47 -24.39 -22.48
C LEU A 99 -3.35 -23.36 -22.26
N GLN A 100 -3.20 -22.85 -21.03
CA GLN A 100 -2.26 -21.78 -20.73
C GLN A 100 -0.79 -22.21 -20.69
N SER A 101 0.11 -21.21 -20.64
CA SER A 101 1.54 -21.40 -20.35
C SER A 101 2.22 -22.41 -21.30
N GLY A 102 1.86 -22.37 -22.57
CA GLY A 102 2.35 -23.28 -23.61
C GLY A 102 3.10 -22.54 -24.73
N GLN A 103 3.12 -23.15 -25.92
CA GLN A 103 3.76 -22.60 -27.12
C GLN A 103 2.77 -22.35 -28.26
N LEU A 104 1.47 -22.27 -27.93
CA LEU A 104 0.41 -22.25 -28.93
C LEU A 104 0.49 -20.96 -29.74
N SER A 105 0.57 -21.11 -31.06
CA SER A 105 0.78 -19.99 -31.99
C SER A 105 -0.32 -19.86 -33.05
N VAL A 106 -1.01 -20.97 -33.35
CA VAL A 106 -2.07 -21.03 -34.37
C VAL A 106 -3.29 -21.76 -33.81
N ILE A 107 -4.47 -21.18 -33.97
CA ILE A 107 -5.75 -21.83 -33.66
C ILE A 107 -6.58 -21.84 -34.93
N ASP A 108 -7.04 -23.01 -35.33
CA ASP A 108 -7.96 -23.16 -36.47
C ASP A 108 -9.33 -22.55 -36.15
N ALA A 109 -10.01 -22.00 -37.16
CA ALA A 109 -11.32 -21.36 -37.01
C ALA A 109 -12.42 -22.29 -36.48
N GLN A 110 -12.23 -23.61 -36.54
CA GLN A 110 -13.17 -24.62 -36.03
C GLN A 110 -12.57 -25.44 -34.88
N ALA A 111 -11.50 -24.97 -34.24
CA ALA A 111 -10.83 -25.71 -33.16
C ALA A 111 -11.76 -26.04 -31.98
N PHE A 112 -12.62 -25.09 -31.58
CA PHE A 112 -13.56 -25.24 -30.46
C PHE A 112 -14.94 -25.77 -30.88
N ARG A 113 -15.06 -26.30 -32.10
CA ARG A 113 -16.30 -26.94 -32.54
C ARG A 113 -16.60 -28.13 -31.62
N GLY A 114 -17.82 -28.20 -31.09
CA GLY A 114 -18.29 -29.25 -30.18
C GLY A 114 -18.47 -28.80 -28.73
N LEU A 115 -17.73 -27.76 -28.30
CA LEU A 115 -17.70 -27.23 -26.93
C LEU A 115 -18.94 -26.37 -26.59
N ARG A 116 -20.12 -26.98 -26.54
CA ARG A 116 -21.41 -26.27 -26.38
C ARG A 116 -21.62 -25.70 -24.98
N SER A 117 -21.09 -26.35 -23.96
CA SER A 117 -21.24 -25.95 -22.55
C SER A 117 -20.05 -25.15 -22.02
N LEU A 118 -19.05 -24.85 -22.84
CA LEU A 118 -17.81 -24.23 -22.37
C LEU A 118 -18.07 -22.82 -21.84
N ALA A 119 -17.82 -22.64 -20.54
CA ALA A 119 -17.95 -21.39 -19.83
C ALA A 119 -16.59 -20.71 -19.61
N HIS A 120 -15.52 -21.47 -19.39
CA HIS A 120 -14.22 -20.94 -18.99
C HIS A 120 -13.11 -21.40 -19.94
N LEU A 121 -12.49 -20.45 -20.63
CA LEU A 121 -11.39 -20.72 -21.55
C LEU A 121 -10.13 -19.94 -21.18
N HIS A 122 -9.05 -20.69 -20.92
CA HIS A 122 -7.73 -20.16 -20.59
C HIS A 122 -6.74 -20.41 -21.74
N LEU A 123 -6.28 -19.34 -22.37
CA LEU A 123 -5.31 -19.32 -23.47
C LEU A 123 -4.13 -18.37 -23.18
N GLU A 124 -4.03 -17.85 -21.97
CA GLU A 124 -2.99 -16.93 -21.54
C GLU A 124 -1.58 -17.54 -21.59
N ARG A 125 -0.56 -16.67 -21.66
CA ARG A 125 0.87 -17.08 -21.69
C ARG A 125 1.20 -18.06 -22.81
N ASN A 126 0.66 -17.81 -24.01
CA ASN A 126 0.98 -18.51 -25.25
C ASN A 126 1.68 -17.57 -26.25
N ARG A 127 1.76 -17.96 -27.52
CA ARG A 127 2.41 -17.19 -28.61
C ARG A 127 1.42 -16.80 -29.70
N LEU A 128 0.14 -16.61 -29.35
CA LEU A 128 -0.91 -16.30 -30.30
C LEU A 128 -0.72 -14.90 -30.89
N ARG A 129 -0.67 -14.79 -32.23
CA ARG A 129 -0.53 -13.51 -32.95
C ARG A 129 -1.86 -12.94 -33.46
N SER A 130 -2.83 -13.82 -33.68
CA SER A 130 -4.19 -13.50 -34.12
C SER A 130 -5.12 -14.65 -33.77
N LEU A 131 -6.42 -14.36 -33.72
CA LEU A 131 -7.48 -15.37 -33.63
C LEU A 131 -8.38 -15.27 -34.86
N PRO A 132 -8.80 -16.40 -35.47
CA PRO A 132 -9.76 -16.38 -36.57
C PRO A 132 -11.12 -15.86 -36.10
N THR A 133 -11.81 -15.08 -36.93
CA THR A 133 -13.11 -14.46 -36.59
C THR A 133 -14.18 -15.45 -36.12
N ALA A 134 -14.19 -16.66 -36.70
CA ALA A 134 -15.23 -17.67 -36.42
C ALA A 134 -14.89 -18.62 -35.25
N VAL A 135 -13.76 -18.44 -34.56
CA VAL A 135 -13.25 -19.41 -33.58
C VAL A 135 -14.19 -19.66 -32.40
N PHE A 136 -14.99 -18.66 -32.01
CA PHE A 136 -15.94 -18.75 -30.89
C PHE A 136 -17.41 -18.93 -31.33
N GLN A 137 -17.67 -19.20 -32.60
CA GLN A 137 -19.03 -19.24 -33.14
C GLN A 137 -19.92 -20.34 -32.50
N THR A 138 -19.30 -21.40 -31.97
CA THR A 138 -20.01 -22.54 -31.34
C THR A 138 -19.96 -22.53 -29.82
N THR A 139 -19.23 -21.59 -29.20
CA THR A 139 -19.01 -21.52 -27.74
C THR A 139 -19.77 -20.33 -27.14
N LEU A 140 -21.08 -20.29 -27.38
CA LEU A 140 -21.94 -19.16 -26.98
C LEU A 140 -22.19 -19.09 -25.47
N ALA A 141 -21.89 -20.16 -24.73
CA ALA A 141 -21.98 -20.24 -23.28
C ALA A 141 -20.78 -19.61 -22.54
N LEU A 142 -19.75 -19.13 -23.27
CA LEU A 142 -18.54 -18.57 -22.67
C LEU A 142 -18.88 -17.45 -21.69
N ALA A 143 -18.43 -17.66 -20.46
CA ALA A 143 -18.56 -16.76 -19.32
C ALA A 143 -17.24 -16.01 -19.05
N SER A 144 -16.10 -16.66 -19.24
CA SER A 144 -14.77 -16.08 -19.04
C SER A 144 -13.79 -16.47 -20.15
N LEU A 145 -13.07 -15.48 -20.68
CA LEU A 145 -12.06 -15.66 -21.71
C LEU A 145 -10.75 -14.97 -21.34
N ASN A 146 -9.71 -15.76 -21.10
CA ASN A 146 -8.36 -15.29 -20.79
C ASN A 146 -7.43 -15.44 -21.99
N LEU A 147 -6.94 -14.32 -22.50
CA LEU A 147 -6.03 -14.22 -23.66
C LEU A 147 -4.78 -13.39 -23.35
N HIS A 148 -4.53 -13.09 -22.06
CA HIS A 148 -3.45 -12.21 -21.66
C HIS A 148 -2.06 -12.81 -21.86
N ASN A 149 -1.02 -11.97 -21.90
CA ASN A 149 0.36 -12.42 -22.14
C ASN A 149 0.51 -13.26 -23.43
N ASN A 150 -0.10 -12.79 -24.52
CA ASN A 150 0.08 -13.34 -25.87
C ASN A 150 0.75 -12.27 -26.78
N GLN A 151 0.72 -12.48 -28.09
CA GLN A 151 1.31 -11.60 -29.10
C GLN A 151 0.25 -10.99 -30.03
N LEU A 152 -1.00 -10.85 -29.56
CA LEU A 152 -2.10 -10.37 -30.38
C LEU A 152 -1.83 -8.92 -30.83
N MET A 153 -1.81 -8.70 -32.15
CA MET A 153 -1.56 -7.36 -32.72
C MET A 153 -2.84 -6.62 -33.10
N ARG A 154 -3.92 -7.36 -33.36
CA ARG A 154 -5.23 -6.83 -33.74
C ARG A 154 -6.35 -7.75 -33.26
N ILE A 155 -7.55 -7.20 -33.14
CA ILE A 155 -8.79 -7.93 -32.98
C ILE A 155 -9.55 -7.86 -34.30
N GLU A 156 -9.93 -9.01 -34.85
CA GLU A 156 -10.75 -9.06 -36.06
C GLU A 156 -12.18 -8.58 -35.77
N GLU A 157 -12.83 -7.97 -36.76
CA GLU A 157 -14.22 -7.55 -36.61
C GLU A 157 -15.11 -8.76 -36.28
N LYS A 158 -16.06 -8.60 -35.35
CA LYS A 158 -17.00 -9.65 -34.92
C LYS A 158 -16.37 -10.88 -34.28
N LEU A 159 -15.09 -10.84 -33.88
CA LEU A 159 -14.44 -11.96 -33.16
C LEU A 159 -15.23 -12.42 -31.93
N PHE A 160 -15.86 -11.48 -31.21
CA PHE A 160 -16.63 -11.74 -30.00
C PHE A 160 -18.16 -11.67 -30.21
N ALA A 161 -18.62 -11.75 -31.47
CA ALA A 161 -20.03 -11.63 -31.77
C ALA A 161 -20.86 -12.69 -31.03
N LYS A 162 -22.02 -12.27 -30.51
CA LYS A 162 -22.98 -13.11 -29.76
C LYS A 162 -22.50 -13.72 -28.43
N LEU A 163 -21.33 -13.36 -27.90
CA LEU A 163 -20.86 -13.83 -26.58
C LEU A 163 -21.52 -13.05 -25.43
N SER A 164 -22.87 -13.05 -25.38
CA SER A 164 -23.63 -12.22 -24.43
C SER A 164 -23.52 -12.67 -22.97
N SER A 165 -23.13 -13.93 -22.73
CA SER A 165 -22.91 -14.49 -21.39
C SER A 165 -21.55 -14.15 -20.78
N LEU A 166 -20.64 -13.57 -21.59
CA LEU A 166 -19.27 -13.28 -21.18
C LEU A 166 -19.27 -12.18 -20.11
N TRP A 167 -18.78 -12.49 -18.91
CA TRP A 167 -18.65 -11.52 -17.81
C TRP A 167 -17.20 -11.02 -17.64
N LEU A 168 -16.20 -11.81 -18.06
CA LEU A 168 -14.78 -11.46 -18.04
C LEU A 168 -14.13 -11.64 -19.41
N LEU A 169 -13.49 -10.59 -19.90
CA LEU A 169 -12.61 -10.63 -21.06
C LEU A 169 -11.24 -10.03 -20.71
N ASN A 170 -10.20 -10.86 -20.73
CA ASN A 170 -8.84 -10.42 -20.44
C ASN A 170 -7.94 -10.50 -21.67
N LEU A 171 -7.62 -9.33 -22.24
CA LEU A 171 -6.75 -9.13 -23.39
C LEU A 171 -5.43 -8.44 -22.99
N GLY A 172 -5.11 -8.42 -21.70
CA GLY A 172 -3.94 -7.71 -21.17
C GLY A 172 -2.60 -8.22 -21.70
N TRP A 173 -1.56 -7.39 -21.66
CA TRP A 173 -0.18 -7.75 -22.02
C TRP A 173 -0.07 -8.40 -23.41
N ASN A 174 -0.73 -7.78 -24.39
CA ASN A 174 -0.64 -8.13 -25.81
C ASN A 174 0.06 -6.97 -26.57
N SER A 175 -0.09 -6.90 -27.90
CA SER A 175 0.46 -5.84 -28.74
C SER A 175 -0.62 -5.09 -29.52
N LEU A 176 -1.83 -4.98 -28.95
CA LEU A 176 -2.97 -4.33 -29.59
C LEU A 176 -2.72 -2.83 -29.72
N ALA A 177 -2.64 -2.32 -30.95
CA ALA A 177 -2.46 -0.89 -31.23
C ALA A 177 -3.77 -0.19 -31.57
N VAL A 178 -4.70 -0.91 -32.20
CA VAL A 178 -6.01 -0.41 -32.66
C VAL A 178 -7.07 -1.46 -32.36
N LEU A 179 -8.25 -1.01 -31.94
CA LEU A 179 -9.44 -1.82 -31.74
C LEU A 179 -10.51 -1.40 -32.76
N PRO A 180 -11.24 -2.36 -33.37
CA PRO A 180 -12.41 -2.05 -34.19
C PRO A 180 -13.49 -1.29 -33.39
N GLU A 181 -14.23 -0.39 -34.04
CA GLU A 181 -15.19 0.50 -33.34
C GLU A 181 -16.31 -0.27 -32.63
N ALA A 182 -16.68 -1.45 -33.15
CA ALA A 182 -17.74 -2.32 -32.63
C ALA A 182 -17.21 -3.64 -32.04
N ALA A 183 -15.93 -3.68 -31.63
CA ALA A 183 -15.27 -4.91 -31.18
C ALA A 183 -16.00 -5.62 -30.02
N PHE A 184 -16.67 -4.85 -29.14
CA PHE A 184 -17.29 -5.35 -27.92
C PHE A 184 -18.82 -5.18 -27.88
N GLN A 185 -19.45 -4.82 -29.00
CA GLN A 185 -20.85 -4.38 -29.03
C GLN A 185 -21.86 -5.41 -28.49
N ASP A 186 -21.59 -6.69 -28.69
CA ASP A 186 -22.49 -7.80 -28.29
C ASP A 186 -22.23 -8.32 -26.86
N LEU A 187 -21.22 -7.80 -26.15
CA LEU A 187 -20.80 -8.27 -24.83
C LEU A 187 -21.64 -7.64 -23.70
N GLN A 188 -22.96 -7.78 -23.77
CA GLN A 188 -23.91 -7.11 -22.87
C GLN A 188 -23.78 -7.55 -21.40
N GLY A 189 -23.36 -8.80 -21.16
CA GLY A 189 -23.11 -9.35 -19.83
C GLY A 189 -21.74 -8.99 -19.23
N LEU A 190 -20.88 -8.28 -19.97
CA LEU A 190 -19.49 -8.04 -19.57
C LEU A 190 -19.41 -7.16 -18.34
N ARG A 191 -18.70 -7.62 -17.32
CA ARG A 191 -18.49 -6.93 -16.04
C ARG A 191 -17.06 -6.46 -15.89
N GLU A 192 -16.11 -7.17 -16.47
CA GLU A 192 -14.68 -6.87 -16.38
C GLU A 192 -14.03 -6.98 -17.75
N LEU A 193 -13.36 -5.89 -18.16
CA LEU A 193 -12.60 -5.81 -19.40
C LEU A 193 -11.17 -5.35 -19.09
N VAL A 194 -10.19 -6.23 -19.33
CA VAL A 194 -8.77 -5.94 -19.11
C VAL A 194 -8.08 -5.76 -20.45
N LEU A 195 -7.58 -4.55 -20.70
CA LEU A 195 -6.80 -4.14 -21.87
C LEU A 195 -5.41 -3.63 -21.46
N ALA A 196 -4.99 -3.87 -20.22
CA ALA A 196 -3.73 -3.39 -19.67
C ALA A 196 -2.51 -3.87 -20.47
N GLY A 197 -1.41 -3.11 -20.49
CA GLY A 197 -0.15 -3.51 -21.12
C GLY A 197 -0.23 -3.72 -22.63
N ASN A 198 -1.10 -2.98 -23.33
CA ASN A 198 -1.19 -2.96 -24.79
C ASN A 198 -0.56 -1.68 -25.38
N ARG A 199 -0.81 -1.37 -26.65
CA ARG A 199 -0.23 -0.22 -27.37
C ARG A 199 -1.31 0.76 -27.85
N LEU A 200 -2.45 0.82 -27.16
CA LEU A 200 -3.59 1.64 -27.57
C LEU A 200 -3.22 3.13 -27.44
N ALA A 201 -3.30 3.86 -28.56
CA ALA A 201 -2.97 5.29 -28.61
C ALA A 201 -4.20 6.21 -28.50
N TYR A 202 -5.38 5.70 -28.84
CA TYR A 202 -6.65 6.42 -28.79
C TYR A 202 -7.81 5.47 -28.50
N LEU A 203 -8.90 6.02 -27.97
CA LEU A 203 -10.18 5.33 -27.77
C LEU A 203 -11.25 6.08 -28.55
N GLN A 204 -12.09 5.32 -29.26
CA GLN A 204 -13.24 5.88 -29.96
C GLN A 204 -14.47 5.89 -29.06
N PRO A 205 -15.37 6.90 -29.16
CA PRO A 205 -16.57 6.97 -28.33
C PRO A 205 -17.51 5.76 -28.43
N GLN A 206 -17.56 5.10 -29.58
CA GLN A 206 -18.44 3.96 -29.85
C GLN A 206 -17.89 2.63 -29.32
N LEU A 207 -16.60 2.55 -28.99
CA LEU A 207 -15.90 1.32 -28.64
C LEU A 207 -16.57 0.53 -27.49
N PHE A 208 -17.15 1.25 -26.53
CA PHE A 208 -17.78 0.68 -25.34
C PHE A 208 -19.32 0.66 -25.42
N GLN A 209 -19.88 0.92 -26.61
CA GLN A 209 -21.31 0.79 -26.83
C GLN A 209 -21.75 -0.66 -26.59
N GLY A 210 -22.84 -0.86 -25.84
CA GLY A 210 -23.38 -2.19 -25.52
C GLY A 210 -22.87 -2.79 -24.20
N LEU A 211 -21.79 -2.24 -23.62
CA LEU A 211 -21.21 -2.72 -22.35
C LEU A 211 -21.95 -2.19 -21.11
N THR A 212 -23.26 -2.44 -21.04
CA THR A 212 -24.14 -1.82 -20.02
C THR A 212 -23.91 -2.34 -18.60
N GLU A 213 -23.36 -3.54 -18.44
CA GLU A 213 -23.07 -4.17 -17.15
C GLU A 213 -21.62 -3.99 -16.68
N LEU A 214 -20.78 -3.29 -17.44
CA LEU A 214 -19.35 -3.17 -17.16
C LEU A 214 -19.13 -2.43 -15.84
N ARG A 215 -18.35 -3.05 -14.95
CA ARG A 215 -17.99 -2.55 -13.62
C ARG A 215 -16.53 -2.17 -13.53
N GLU A 216 -15.67 -2.88 -14.25
CA GLU A 216 -14.22 -2.71 -14.19
C GLU A 216 -13.63 -2.64 -15.59
N LEU A 217 -12.87 -1.57 -15.84
CA LEU A 217 -12.15 -1.34 -17.09
C LEU A 217 -10.70 -1.00 -16.77
N ASP A 218 -9.79 -1.86 -17.20
CA ASP A 218 -8.36 -1.66 -17.03
C ASP A 218 -7.67 -1.33 -18.36
N LEU A 219 -7.16 -0.10 -18.46
CA LEU A 219 -6.41 0.44 -19.59
C LEU A 219 -4.97 0.80 -19.19
N THR A 220 -4.49 0.31 -18.05
CA THR A 220 -3.15 0.58 -17.50
C THR A 220 -2.05 0.23 -18.50
N GLY A 221 -0.96 1.00 -18.57
CA GLY A 221 0.19 0.61 -19.38
C GLY A 221 -0.06 0.64 -20.89
N ASN A 222 -0.91 1.57 -21.37
CA ASN A 222 -1.14 1.81 -22.80
C ASN A 222 -0.42 3.10 -23.26
N CYS A 223 -0.70 3.55 -24.49
CA CYS A 223 -0.08 4.75 -25.10
C CYS A 223 -1.07 5.92 -25.22
N LEU A 224 -2.10 5.99 -24.36
CA LEU A 224 -3.12 7.02 -24.43
C LEU A 224 -2.53 8.40 -24.11
N LYS A 225 -2.83 9.40 -24.95
CA LYS A 225 -2.34 10.79 -24.78
C LYS A 225 -3.39 11.77 -24.28
N VAL A 226 -4.67 11.51 -24.57
CA VAL A 226 -5.78 12.40 -24.24
C VAL A 226 -7.00 11.56 -23.86
N ILE A 227 -7.68 11.97 -22.79
CA ILE A 227 -9.03 11.47 -22.50
C ILE A 227 -10.03 12.46 -23.08
N LYS A 228 -10.71 12.04 -24.16
CA LYS A 228 -11.72 12.87 -24.83
C LYS A 228 -13.04 12.83 -24.06
N ALA A 229 -13.84 13.87 -24.25
CA ALA A 229 -15.22 13.89 -23.77
C ALA A 229 -16.02 12.71 -24.35
N ASN A 230 -16.97 12.21 -23.58
CA ASN A 230 -17.96 11.20 -23.95
C ASN A 230 -17.46 9.77 -24.21
N VAL A 231 -16.15 9.48 -24.15
CA VAL A 231 -15.62 8.12 -24.40
C VAL A 231 -16.22 7.09 -23.44
N PHE A 232 -16.47 7.47 -22.19
CA PHE A 232 -17.02 6.58 -21.16
C PHE A 232 -18.51 6.82 -20.88
N LEU A 233 -19.19 7.68 -21.66
CA LEU A 233 -20.57 8.09 -21.41
C LEU A 233 -21.57 6.91 -21.40
N LYS A 234 -21.25 5.84 -22.14
CA LYS A 234 -22.10 4.64 -22.28
C LYS A 234 -21.81 3.55 -21.25
N LEU A 235 -21.05 3.85 -20.20
CA LEU A 235 -20.68 2.93 -19.12
C LEU A 235 -21.33 3.33 -17.78
N PRO A 236 -22.67 3.25 -17.64
CA PRO A 236 -23.38 3.80 -16.48
C PRO A 236 -23.09 3.06 -15.17
N LYS A 237 -22.71 1.78 -15.24
CA LYS A 237 -22.42 0.91 -14.08
C LYS A 237 -20.93 0.80 -13.74
N LEU A 238 -20.05 1.52 -14.45
CA LEU A 238 -18.62 1.43 -14.22
C LEU A 238 -18.27 1.91 -12.81
N GLN A 239 -17.55 1.08 -12.08
CA GLN A 239 -17.15 1.32 -10.69
C GLN A 239 -15.66 1.60 -10.58
N LYS A 240 -14.83 0.97 -11.43
CA LYS A 240 -13.38 1.12 -11.42
C LYS A 240 -12.86 1.39 -12.82
N LEU A 241 -12.04 2.42 -12.94
CA LEU A 241 -11.37 2.80 -14.16
C LEU A 241 -9.87 2.99 -13.89
N TYR A 242 -9.06 2.14 -14.50
CA TYR A 242 -7.61 2.19 -14.38
C TYR A 242 -7.00 2.73 -15.67
N LEU A 243 -6.28 3.84 -15.55
CA LEU A 243 -5.61 4.55 -16.65
C LEU A 243 -4.15 4.84 -16.30
N ALA A 244 -3.61 4.14 -15.31
CA ALA A 244 -2.25 4.34 -14.84
C ALA A 244 -1.21 4.00 -15.93
N GLN A 245 0.01 4.54 -15.81
CA GLN A 245 1.13 4.22 -16.69
C GLN A 245 0.82 4.44 -18.19
N ASN A 246 0.10 5.52 -18.52
CA ASN A 246 -0.15 5.95 -19.89
C ASN A 246 0.70 7.20 -20.20
N GLN A 247 0.38 7.91 -21.29
CA GLN A 247 1.06 9.14 -21.70
C GLN A 247 0.09 10.34 -21.68
N ILE A 248 -0.91 10.29 -20.80
CA ILE A 248 -2.03 11.23 -20.83
C ILE A 248 -1.51 12.61 -20.39
N VAL A 249 -1.64 13.59 -21.28
CA VAL A 249 -1.26 14.98 -21.03
C VAL A 249 -2.46 15.81 -20.60
N THR A 250 -3.64 15.51 -21.15
CA THR A 250 -4.85 16.30 -20.92
C THR A 250 -6.08 15.41 -20.76
N VAL A 251 -6.91 15.75 -19.78
CA VAL A 251 -8.28 15.24 -19.64
C VAL A 251 -9.24 16.33 -20.06
N ALA A 252 -10.07 16.07 -21.07
CA ALA A 252 -11.06 17.05 -21.52
C ALA A 252 -12.04 17.41 -20.38
N PRO A 253 -12.52 18.67 -20.31
CA PRO A 253 -13.61 19.03 -19.40
C PRO A 253 -14.79 18.07 -19.55
N ARG A 254 -15.40 17.66 -18.44
CA ARG A 254 -16.56 16.75 -18.41
C ARG A 254 -16.28 15.37 -19.03
N ALA A 255 -15.03 14.93 -19.12
CA ALA A 255 -14.67 13.63 -19.71
C ALA A 255 -15.35 12.42 -19.02
N PHE A 256 -15.61 12.53 -17.73
CA PHE A 256 -16.22 11.46 -16.92
C PHE A 256 -17.72 11.68 -16.64
N VAL A 257 -18.36 12.63 -17.35
CA VAL A 257 -19.77 12.93 -17.13
C VAL A 257 -20.65 11.70 -17.36
N GLY A 258 -21.60 11.45 -16.45
CA GLY A 258 -22.52 10.32 -16.52
C GLY A 258 -22.03 9.05 -15.82
N MET A 259 -20.75 8.97 -15.41
CA MET A 259 -20.18 7.85 -14.66
C MET A 259 -20.55 7.89 -13.17
N LYS A 260 -21.86 7.86 -12.88
CA LYS A 260 -22.41 8.07 -11.53
C LYS A 260 -22.05 6.96 -10.53
N SER A 261 -21.68 5.77 -11.00
CA SER A 261 -21.30 4.64 -10.15
C SER A 261 -19.80 4.51 -9.92
N LEU A 262 -18.97 5.41 -10.50
CA LEU A 262 -17.52 5.31 -10.39
C LEU A 262 -17.06 5.56 -8.97
N ARG A 263 -16.33 4.60 -8.41
CA ARG A 263 -15.75 4.62 -7.05
C ARG A 263 -14.24 4.76 -7.06
N TRP A 264 -13.59 4.29 -8.12
CA TRP A 264 -12.13 4.26 -8.23
C TRP A 264 -11.68 4.81 -9.58
N LEU A 265 -10.83 5.84 -9.55
CA LEU A 265 -10.19 6.40 -10.73
C LEU A 265 -8.67 6.50 -10.50
N ASP A 266 -7.91 5.77 -11.31
CA ASP A 266 -6.45 5.78 -11.26
C ASP A 266 -5.84 6.39 -12.51
N LEU A 267 -5.18 7.54 -12.36
CA LEU A 267 -4.44 8.28 -13.38
C LEU A 267 -2.94 8.38 -13.03
N THR A 268 -2.44 7.51 -12.15
CA THR A 268 -1.04 7.51 -11.68
C THR A 268 -0.06 7.29 -12.83
N ASN A 269 1.15 7.85 -12.75
CA ASN A 269 2.20 7.68 -13.76
C ASN A 269 1.73 8.10 -15.16
N ASN A 270 1.27 9.35 -15.30
CA ASN A 270 0.90 9.98 -16.57
C ASN A 270 1.70 11.28 -16.75
N ARG A 271 1.28 12.14 -17.68
CA ARG A 271 1.94 13.41 -18.01
C ARG A 271 1.01 14.61 -17.81
N LEU A 272 0.02 14.49 -16.94
CA LEU A 272 -0.95 15.55 -16.67
C LEU A 272 -0.23 16.77 -16.12
N ASN A 273 -0.42 17.94 -16.72
CA ASN A 273 0.20 19.19 -16.28
C ASN A 273 -0.79 20.18 -15.64
N GLU A 274 -2.07 20.04 -15.97
CA GLU A 274 -3.17 20.85 -15.46
C GLU A 274 -4.46 20.02 -15.29
N LEU A 275 -5.33 20.50 -14.40
CA LEU A 275 -6.69 19.98 -14.20
C LEU A 275 -7.68 21.13 -14.38
N HIS A 276 -8.74 20.91 -15.14
CA HIS A 276 -9.83 21.86 -15.28
C HIS A 276 -10.80 21.69 -14.11
N ASP A 277 -11.52 22.76 -13.74
CA ASP A 277 -12.51 22.71 -12.66
C ASP A 277 -13.72 21.80 -12.98
N GLU A 278 -13.92 21.45 -14.25
CA GLU A 278 -14.96 20.52 -14.71
C GLU A 278 -14.42 19.12 -15.05
N THR A 279 -13.14 18.84 -14.79
CA THR A 279 -12.53 17.53 -15.11
C THR A 279 -13.27 16.39 -14.40
N PHE A 280 -13.61 16.55 -13.12
CA PHE A 280 -14.28 15.52 -12.31
C PHE A 280 -15.77 15.78 -12.07
N LEU A 281 -16.39 16.63 -12.90
CA LEU A 281 -17.78 17.03 -12.76
C LEU A 281 -18.71 15.81 -12.74
N GLY A 282 -19.54 15.71 -11.69
CA GLY A 282 -20.57 14.68 -11.56
C GLY A 282 -20.13 13.34 -10.95
N LEU A 283 -18.88 13.19 -10.51
CA LEU A 283 -18.35 11.97 -9.87
C LEU A 283 -18.71 11.88 -8.38
N HIS A 284 -19.99 11.94 -8.07
CA HIS A 284 -20.51 12.00 -6.70
C HIS A 284 -20.26 10.76 -5.85
N SER A 285 -19.97 9.60 -6.46
CA SER A 285 -19.73 8.33 -5.74
C SER A 285 -18.26 7.93 -5.72
N LEU A 286 -17.34 8.84 -6.06
CA LEU A 286 -15.92 8.53 -6.09
C LEU A 286 -15.36 8.44 -4.67
N HIS A 287 -14.70 7.32 -4.35
CA HIS A 287 -14.02 7.10 -3.07
C HIS A 287 -12.50 7.27 -3.19
N VAL A 288 -11.92 6.87 -4.32
CA VAL A 288 -10.47 6.88 -4.54
C VAL A 288 -10.13 7.61 -5.84
N LEU A 289 -9.28 8.63 -5.73
CA LEU A 289 -8.71 9.37 -6.85
C LEU A 289 -7.18 9.40 -6.74
N ARG A 290 -6.51 8.75 -7.69
CA ARG A 290 -5.05 8.71 -7.74
C ARG A 290 -4.52 9.48 -8.93
N LEU A 291 -3.68 10.47 -8.65
CA LEU A 291 -3.07 11.38 -9.62
C LEU A 291 -1.55 11.49 -9.40
N SER A 292 -0.97 10.58 -8.61
CA SER A 292 0.46 10.60 -8.29
C SER A 292 1.34 10.42 -9.52
N ASN A 293 2.59 10.88 -9.45
CA ASN A 293 3.57 10.78 -10.54
C ASN A 293 3.03 11.37 -11.86
N ASN A 294 2.63 12.64 -11.80
CA ASN A 294 2.24 13.44 -12.94
C ASN A 294 3.10 14.72 -12.98
N SER A 295 2.70 15.73 -13.74
CA SER A 295 3.38 17.02 -13.83
C SER A 295 2.47 18.18 -13.44
N ILE A 296 1.45 17.94 -12.61
CA ILE A 296 0.43 18.92 -12.23
C ILE A 296 1.11 20.08 -11.49
N THR A 297 0.91 21.30 -11.98
CA THR A 297 1.60 22.50 -11.44
C THR A 297 0.76 23.32 -10.48
N ASN A 298 -0.57 23.31 -10.65
CA ASN A 298 -1.50 24.12 -9.87
C ASN A 298 -2.84 23.40 -9.69
N LEU A 299 -3.52 23.69 -8.57
CA LEU A 299 -4.86 23.23 -8.29
C LEU A 299 -5.80 24.45 -8.22
N ARG A 300 -6.86 24.44 -9.03
CA ARG A 300 -7.87 25.51 -9.01
C ARG A 300 -8.94 25.22 -7.96
N PRO A 301 -9.51 26.26 -7.30
CA PRO A 301 -10.71 26.08 -6.50
C PRO A 301 -11.82 25.39 -7.29
N ARG A 302 -12.68 24.63 -6.61
CA ARG A 302 -13.80 23.88 -7.20
C ARG A 302 -13.46 22.66 -8.06
N THR A 303 -12.17 22.36 -8.33
CA THR A 303 -11.76 21.17 -9.09
C THR A 303 -12.32 19.87 -8.51
N PHE A 304 -12.51 19.81 -7.19
CA PHE A 304 -12.97 18.62 -6.47
C PHE A 304 -14.39 18.76 -5.87
N ARG A 305 -15.16 19.78 -6.28
CA ARG A 305 -16.40 20.18 -5.58
C ARG A 305 -17.48 19.10 -5.44
N ASP A 306 -17.56 18.18 -6.40
CA ASP A 306 -18.60 17.14 -6.45
C ASP A 306 -18.14 15.83 -5.77
N LEU A 307 -16.87 15.74 -5.33
CA LEU A 307 -16.25 14.52 -4.79
C LEU A 307 -16.56 14.34 -3.30
N GLN A 308 -17.84 14.40 -2.94
CA GLN A 308 -18.30 14.50 -1.55
C GLN A 308 -17.99 13.27 -0.70
N TYR A 309 -17.86 12.09 -1.33
CA TYR A 309 -17.57 10.80 -0.70
C TYR A 309 -16.13 10.34 -0.92
N LEU A 310 -15.25 11.22 -1.40
CA LEU A 310 -13.85 10.86 -1.61
C LEU A 310 -13.19 10.61 -0.26
N GLU A 311 -12.57 9.45 -0.11
CA GLU A 311 -11.86 9.00 1.09
C GLU A 311 -10.34 9.15 0.90
N GLU A 312 -9.84 8.89 -0.31
CA GLU A 312 -8.42 8.94 -0.67
C GLU A 312 -8.17 9.86 -1.88
N LEU A 313 -7.32 10.87 -1.68
CA LEU A 313 -6.78 11.72 -2.74
C LEU A 313 -5.25 11.66 -2.74
N ARG A 314 -4.69 11.06 -3.78
CA ARG A 314 -3.22 11.00 -3.96
C ARG A 314 -2.76 11.95 -5.07
N LEU A 315 -1.91 12.88 -4.69
CA LEU A 315 -1.29 13.90 -5.55
C LEU A 315 0.25 13.90 -5.41
N SER A 316 0.82 12.85 -4.82
CA SER A 316 2.26 12.70 -4.60
C SER A 316 3.07 12.81 -5.90
N HIS A 317 4.31 13.27 -5.82
CA HIS A 317 5.22 13.35 -6.97
C HIS A 317 4.63 14.11 -8.16
N ASN A 318 4.10 15.30 -7.88
CA ASN A 318 3.68 16.28 -8.89
C ASN A 318 4.58 17.52 -8.81
N ARG A 319 4.20 18.62 -9.47
CA ARG A 319 4.95 19.88 -9.50
C ARG A 319 4.15 21.02 -8.89
N ILE A 320 3.28 20.72 -7.92
CA ILE A 320 2.39 21.71 -7.30
C ILE A 320 3.25 22.70 -6.52
N ARG A 321 3.12 24.01 -6.81
CA ARG A 321 3.96 25.06 -6.20
C ARG A 321 3.27 25.83 -5.07
N ALA A 322 1.96 25.97 -5.15
CA ALA A 322 1.18 26.79 -4.24
C ALA A 322 -0.13 26.10 -3.88
N LEU A 323 -0.56 26.25 -2.63
CA LEU A 323 -1.87 25.85 -2.17
C LEU A 323 -2.74 27.09 -1.90
N GLY A 324 -3.74 27.30 -2.77
CA GLY A 324 -4.67 28.43 -2.66
C GLY A 324 -5.80 28.17 -1.64
N GLU A 325 -6.60 29.20 -1.40
CA GLU A 325 -7.77 29.10 -0.51
C GLU A 325 -8.83 28.16 -1.10
N ARG A 326 -9.47 27.33 -0.26
CA ARG A 326 -10.59 26.45 -0.63
C ARG A 326 -10.32 25.50 -1.82
N ILE A 327 -9.07 25.15 -2.09
CA ILE A 327 -8.75 24.22 -3.21
C ILE A 327 -9.29 22.80 -2.98
N PHE A 328 -9.46 22.39 -1.72
CA PHE A 328 -10.01 21.10 -1.32
C PHE A 328 -11.49 21.17 -0.90
N GLU A 329 -12.18 22.26 -1.22
CA GLU A 329 -13.61 22.41 -0.92
C GLU A 329 -14.43 21.31 -1.63
N GLY A 330 -15.37 20.72 -0.89
CA GLY A 330 -16.19 19.58 -1.33
C GLY A 330 -15.72 18.23 -0.80
N LEU A 331 -14.47 18.12 -0.33
CA LEU A 331 -13.86 16.88 0.16
C LEU A 331 -14.18 16.57 1.63
N GLY A 332 -15.47 16.59 1.98
CA GLY A 332 -15.93 16.49 3.38
C GLY A 332 -15.68 15.15 4.07
N HIS A 333 -15.58 14.05 3.32
CA HIS A 333 -15.32 12.70 3.83
C HIS A 333 -13.87 12.24 3.61
N LEU A 334 -12.99 13.12 3.13
CA LEU A 334 -11.61 12.76 2.84
C LEU A 334 -10.90 12.36 4.12
N GLU A 335 -10.29 11.18 4.14
CA GLU A 335 -9.53 10.64 5.26
C GLU A 335 -8.03 10.78 5.03
N VAL A 336 -7.59 10.60 3.78
CA VAL A 336 -6.18 10.58 3.37
C VAL A 336 -5.91 11.58 2.26
N LEU A 337 -5.03 12.54 2.53
CA LEU A 337 -4.51 13.50 1.56
C LEU A 337 -2.99 13.35 1.43
N GLU A 338 -2.53 12.81 0.30
CA GLU A 338 -1.11 12.64 0.00
C GLU A 338 -0.66 13.71 -1.01
N LEU A 339 0.26 14.58 -0.58
CA LEU A 339 0.85 15.68 -1.37
C LEU A 339 2.38 15.61 -1.37
N GLU A 340 2.97 14.49 -0.93
CA GLU A 340 4.41 14.35 -0.76
C GLU A 340 5.17 14.54 -2.08
N HIS A 341 6.43 14.97 -1.99
CA HIS A 341 7.31 15.19 -3.14
C HIS A 341 6.70 16.10 -4.21
N ASN A 342 6.01 17.16 -3.79
CA ASN A 342 5.65 18.29 -4.64
C ASN A 342 6.66 19.44 -4.49
N GLN A 343 6.41 20.58 -5.13
CA GLN A 343 7.28 21.77 -5.08
C GLN A 343 6.64 22.90 -4.26
N ILE A 344 5.87 22.55 -3.23
CA ILE A 344 5.00 23.49 -2.53
C ILE A 344 5.88 24.45 -1.71
N GLN A 345 5.78 25.75 -2.00
CA GLN A 345 6.53 26.81 -1.33
C GLN A 345 5.61 27.70 -0.48
N GLU A 346 4.35 27.85 -0.90
CA GLU A 346 3.36 28.69 -0.24
C GLU A 346 2.03 27.96 -0.05
N ALA A 347 1.36 28.26 1.05
CA ALA A 347 -0.04 27.92 1.30
C ALA A 347 -0.78 29.16 1.79
N ARG A 348 -2.08 29.26 1.53
CA ARG A 348 -2.92 30.35 2.07
C ARG A 348 -3.73 29.88 3.26
N MET A 349 -4.08 30.79 4.16
CA MET A 349 -5.04 30.52 5.22
C MET A 349 -6.36 30.03 4.59
N GLY A 350 -6.95 28.96 5.11
CA GLY A 350 -8.17 28.37 4.54
C GLY A 350 -7.94 27.46 3.33
N THR A 351 -6.69 27.10 3.03
CA THR A 351 -6.36 26.04 2.05
C THR A 351 -7.12 24.74 2.31
N PHE A 352 -7.10 24.29 3.57
CA PHE A 352 -7.69 23.02 4.00
C PHE A 352 -9.14 23.17 4.52
N LEU A 353 -9.78 24.30 4.26
CA LEU A 353 -11.16 24.52 4.67
C LEU A 353 -12.09 23.52 3.96
N GLY A 354 -12.92 22.82 4.74
CA GLY A 354 -13.85 21.79 4.26
C GLY A 354 -13.40 20.35 4.53
N LEU A 355 -12.12 20.13 4.87
CA LEU A 355 -11.58 18.81 5.23
C LEU A 355 -11.94 18.43 6.68
N SER A 356 -13.21 18.14 6.95
CA SER A 356 -13.70 17.86 8.31
C SER A 356 -13.38 16.45 8.83
N HIS A 357 -13.03 15.51 7.94
CA HIS A 357 -12.75 14.11 8.28
C HIS A 357 -11.30 13.67 8.09
N VAL A 358 -10.44 14.56 7.59
CA VAL A 358 -9.07 14.17 7.24
C VAL A 358 -8.31 13.73 8.48
N ALA A 359 -7.78 12.52 8.42
CA ALA A 359 -7.02 11.89 9.49
C ALA A 359 -5.52 11.98 9.23
N VAL A 360 -5.12 11.95 7.96
CA VAL A 360 -3.71 11.99 7.54
C VAL A 360 -3.51 13.03 6.44
N ILE A 361 -2.58 13.96 6.69
CA ILE A 361 -2.05 14.86 5.67
C ILE A 361 -0.55 14.59 5.55
N ASN A 362 -0.12 14.20 4.35
CA ASN A 362 1.29 14.03 4.04
C ASN A 362 1.76 15.15 3.10
N LEU A 363 2.59 16.05 3.62
CA LEU A 363 3.24 17.15 2.91
C LEU A 363 4.78 16.97 2.87
N SER A 364 5.28 15.76 3.14
CA SER A 364 6.72 15.47 3.16
C SER A 364 7.39 15.84 1.83
N GLY A 365 8.62 16.35 1.87
CA GLY A 365 9.32 16.77 0.65
C GLY A 365 8.82 18.10 0.06
N SER A 366 7.96 18.86 0.76
CA SER A 366 7.52 20.19 0.33
C SER A 366 8.51 21.26 0.78
N CYS A 367 8.87 22.21 -0.08
CA CYS A 367 9.83 23.25 0.29
C CYS A 367 9.19 24.49 0.92
N PHE A 368 8.38 24.31 1.98
CA PHE A 368 7.87 25.44 2.77
C PHE A 368 9.03 26.12 3.49
N GLN A 369 9.28 27.41 3.24
CA GLN A 369 10.23 28.16 4.08
C GLN A 369 9.63 28.44 5.47
N ASN A 370 8.35 28.81 5.50
CA ASN A 370 7.57 29.05 6.71
C ASN A 370 6.15 28.51 6.52
N LEU A 371 5.53 28.04 7.61
CA LEU A 371 4.10 27.73 7.63
C LEU A 371 3.30 29.03 7.82
N PRO A 372 2.26 29.29 7.00
CA PRO A 372 1.34 30.39 7.25
C PRO A 372 0.59 30.20 8.57
N ASP A 373 0.30 31.31 9.24
CA ASP A 373 -0.44 31.30 10.49
C ASP A 373 -1.83 30.66 10.31
N GLN A 374 -2.18 29.76 11.24
CA GLN A 374 -3.48 29.09 11.26
C GLN A 374 -3.82 28.31 9.97
N VAL A 375 -2.82 27.89 9.18
CA VAL A 375 -3.03 27.19 7.91
C VAL A 375 -3.84 25.89 8.07
N PHE A 376 -3.66 25.19 9.19
CA PHE A 376 -4.35 23.93 9.51
C PHE A 376 -5.64 24.10 10.34
N LYS A 377 -6.12 25.34 10.51
CA LYS A 377 -7.32 25.61 11.30
C LYS A 377 -8.55 24.91 10.70
N GLY A 378 -9.31 24.23 11.56
CA GLY A 378 -10.52 23.49 11.18
C GLY A 378 -10.32 21.99 11.00
N LEU A 379 -9.08 21.48 11.04
CA LEU A 379 -8.75 20.06 10.91
C LEU A 379 -8.87 19.30 12.22
N SER A 380 -10.09 19.27 12.79
CA SER A 380 -10.35 18.74 14.13
C SER A 380 -10.14 17.22 14.27
N LYS A 381 -10.22 16.46 13.17
CA LYS A 381 -10.00 15.01 13.13
C LYS A 381 -8.61 14.60 12.66
N LEU A 382 -7.70 15.54 12.44
CA LEU A 382 -6.34 15.24 11.99
C LEU A 382 -5.58 14.48 13.07
N HIS A 383 -5.06 13.30 12.73
CA HIS A 383 -4.31 12.44 13.64
C HIS A 383 -2.81 12.43 13.33
N SER A 384 -2.44 12.53 12.06
CA SER A 384 -1.06 12.44 11.59
C SER A 384 -0.76 13.56 10.62
N LEU A 385 0.29 14.34 10.90
CA LEU A 385 0.77 15.42 10.03
C LEU A 385 2.25 15.19 9.70
N HIS A 386 2.53 15.01 8.42
CA HIS A 386 3.89 14.83 7.91
C HIS A 386 4.35 16.10 7.22
N LEU A 387 5.39 16.72 7.77
CA LEU A 387 6.06 17.93 7.29
C LEU A 387 7.58 17.70 7.24
N ASP A 388 8.02 16.44 7.19
CA ASP A 388 9.43 16.05 7.13
C ASP A 388 10.03 16.29 5.74
N ARG A 389 11.37 16.24 5.67
CA ARG A 389 12.16 16.46 4.43
C ARG A 389 11.77 17.75 3.70
N SER A 390 11.38 18.76 4.45
CA SER A 390 10.88 20.04 3.95
C SER A 390 11.94 21.15 4.15
N CYS A 391 11.60 22.40 3.82
CA CYS A 391 12.52 23.54 3.92
C CYS A 391 12.27 24.43 5.15
N LEU A 392 11.55 23.93 6.17
CA LEU A 392 11.09 24.76 7.28
C LEU A 392 12.28 25.24 8.12
N SER A 393 12.37 26.56 8.33
CA SER A 393 13.42 27.15 9.18
C SER A 393 12.96 27.48 10.60
N ARG A 394 11.64 27.59 10.80
CA ARG A 394 11.06 27.97 12.10
C ARG A 394 9.69 27.35 12.32
N VAL A 395 9.33 27.20 13.59
CA VAL A 395 7.97 26.88 14.02
C VAL A 395 7.41 28.07 14.79
N SER A 396 6.38 28.74 14.25
CA SER A 396 5.74 29.90 14.89
C SER A 396 4.71 29.49 15.94
N THR A 397 4.33 30.41 16.83
CA THR A 397 3.27 30.16 17.83
C THR A 397 1.90 29.88 17.17
N GLN A 398 1.70 30.33 15.92
CA GLN A 398 0.43 30.20 15.19
C GLN A 398 0.38 29.02 14.21
N ALA A 399 1.48 28.29 14.02
CA ALA A 399 1.60 27.25 12.99
C ALA A 399 0.60 26.10 13.16
N PHE A 400 0.37 25.65 14.40
CA PHE A 400 -0.42 24.45 14.71
C PHE A 400 -1.68 24.71 15.54
N VAL A 401 -2.16 25.95 15.55
CA VAL A 401 -3.35 26.37 16.32
C VAL A 401 -4.58 25.54 15.93
N GLY A 402 -5.30 25.04 16.93
CA GLY A 402 -6.53 24.27 16.77
C GLY A 402 -6.36 22.77 16.48
N LEU A 403 -5.13 22.25 16.39
CA LEU A 403 -4.85 20.83 16.15
C LEU A 403 -4.88 19.98 17.44
N THR A 404 -5.97 20.08 18.21
CA THR A 404 -6.09 19.43 19.52
C THR A 404 -6.13 17.90 19.49
N GLY A 405 -6.62 17.33 18.39
CA GLY A 405 -6.71 15.88 18.15
C GLY A 405 -5.46 15.25 17.54
N LEU A 406 -4.44 16.04 17.19
CA LEU A 406 -3.23 15.55 16.52
C LEU A 406 -2.46 14.60 17.43
N ARG A 407 -2.07 13.43 16.91
CA ARG A 407 -1.33 12.40 17.66
C ARG A 407 0.12 12.29 17.24
N ARG A 408 0.43 12.50 15.95
CA ARG A 408 1.79 12.36 15.41
C ARG A 408 2.15 13.58 14.56
N LEU A 409 3.28 14.18 14.86
CA LEU A 409 3.84 15.31 14.14
C LEU A 409 5.28 15.00 13.73
N PHE A 410 5.50 14.94 12.42
CA PHE A 410 6.80 14.64 11.82
C PHE A 410 7.39 15.91 11.20
N LEU A 411 8.51 16.37 11.75
CA LEU A 411 9.24 17.58 11.34
C LEU A 411 10.73 17.28 11.07
N GLN A 412 11.12 16.01 10.99
CA GLN A 412 12.51 15.62 10.79
C GLN A 412 13.06 16.02 9.41
N HIS A 413 14.39 16.12 9.30
CA HIS A 413 15.07 16.52 8.07
C HIS A 413 14.57 17.87 7.50
N ASN A 414 14.39 18.85 8.38
CA ASN A 414 14.12 20.24 8.00
C ASN A 414 15.33 21.12 8.36
N ASN A 415 15.17 22.43 8.26
CA ASN A 415 16.18 23.42 8.61
C ASN A 415 15.81 24.19 9.90
N ILE A 416 15.01 23.59 10.79
CA ILE A 416 14.41 24.31 11.92
C ILE A 416 15.50 24.68 12.92
N SER A 417 15.74 25.98 13.10
CA SER A 417 16.66 26.51 14.10
C SER A 417 15.95 27.16 15.29
N VAL A 418 14.69 27.55 15.12
CA VAL A 418 13.89 28.23 16.14
C VAL A 418 12.50 27.62 16.26
N VAL A 419 12.14 27.24 17.49
CA VAL A 419 10.75 26.96 17.89
C VAL A 419 10.32 28.06 18.84
N GLU A 420 9.27 28.81 18.48
CA GLU A 420 8.76 29.90 19.31
C GLU A 420 8.12 29.37 20.61
N ARG A 421 7.99 30.27 21.59
CA ARG A 421 7.38 29.90 22.88
C ARG A 421 5.93 29.48 22.63
N GLN A 422 5.50 28.40 23.29
CA GLN A 422 4.12 27.90 23.22
C GLN A 422 3.65 27.48 21.82
N SER A 423 4.56 27.23 20.86
CA SER A 423 4.20 26.75 19.51
C SER A 423 3.40 25.44 19.47
N PHE A 424 3.47 24.64 20.53
CA PHE A 424 2.77 23.35 20.62
C PHE A 424 1.62 23.35 21.64
N ILE A 425 1.18 24.53 22.12
CA ILE A 425 0.23 24.66 23.24
C ILE A 425 -1.11 23.93 23.02
N ASP A 426 -1.61 23.94 21.79
CA ASP A 426 -2.88 23.32 21.42
C ASP A 426 -2.76 21.82 21.15
N LEU A 427 -1.54 21.27 21.00
CA LEU A 427 -1.28 19.87 20.62
C LEU A 427 -1.47 18.90 21.81
N GLN A 428 -2.58 19.01 22.52
CA GLN A 428 -2.86 18.29 23.76
C GLN A 428 -3.00 16.77 23.56
N GLY A 429 -3.41 16.34 22.37
CA GLY A 429 -3.50 14.93 21.99
C GLY A 429 -2.19 14.30 21.51
N LEU A 430 -1.11 15.09 21.38
CA LEU A 430 0.11 14.64 20.71
C LEU A 430 0.82 13.54 21.52
N GLN A 431 1.16 12.46 20.84
CA GLN A 431 1.82 11.27 21.37
C GLN A 431 3.25 11.15 20.83
N GLN A 432 3.50 11.59 19.60
CA GLN A 432 4.82 11.53 18.97
C GLN A 432 5.18 12.87 18.34
N LEU A 433 6.35 13.38 18.69
CA LEU A 433 6.98 14.56 18.10
C LEU A 433 8.37 14.18 17.60
N ASP A 434 8.55 14.28 16.28
CA ASP A 434 9.82 14.00 15.63
C ASP A 434 10.44 15.29 15.08
N LEU A 435 11.56 15.71 15.68
CA LEU A 435 12.34 16.90 15.34
C LEU A 435 13.78 16.53 14.93
N ARG A 436 14.02 15.26 14.58
CA ARG A 436 15.37 14.78 14.24
C ARG A 436 15.97 15.50 13.04
N PHE A 437 17.29 15.58 12.98
CA PHE A 437 18.02 16.15 11.85
C PHE A 437 17.53 17.55 11.48
N ASN A 438 17.52 18.44 12.48
CA ASN A 438 17.22 19.87 12.34
C ASN A 438 18.44 20.69 12.81
N LYS A 439 18.27 21.99 13.06
CA LYS A 439 19.35 22.92 13.46
C LYS A 439 19.09 23.59 14.81
N LEU A 440 18.40 22.90 15.72
CA LEU A 440 18.05 23.45 17.02
C LEU A 440 19.30 23.60 17.89
N GLU A 441 19.65 24.84 18.27
CA GLU A 441 20.79 25.11 19.17
C GLU A 441 20.37 25.20 20.64
N SER A 442 19.14 25.66 20.88
CA SER A 442 18.56 25.78 22.22
C SER A 442 17.05 25.61 22.18
N MET A 443 16.45 25.35 23.33
CA MET A 443 15.01 25.30 23.51
C MET A 443 14.61 26.20 24.67
N SER A 444 13.48 26.90 24.52
CA SER A 444 12.91 27.67 25.63
C SER A 444 12.26 26.76 26.66
N SER A 445 12.14 27.22 27.91
CA SER A 445 11.41 26.52 28.97
C SER A 445 9.92 26.31 28.67
N HIS A 446 9.36 27.03 27.68
CA HIS A 446 7.95 26.98 27.32
C HIS A 446 7.70 26.29 25.97
N THR A 447 8.72 25.64 25.40
CA THR A 447 8.64 25.01 24.07
C THR A 447 7.60 23.90 24.05
N PHE A 448 7.63 22.99 25.04
CA PHE A 448 6.77 21.81 25.11
C PHE A 448 5.49 22.00 25.95
N TYR A 449 5.15 23.23 26.31
CA TYR A 449 3.90 23.51 27.01
C TYR A 449 2.71 23.03 26.16
N GLY A 450 1.75 22.35 26.78
CA GLY A 450 0.59 21.74 26.11
C GLY A 450 0.73 20.23 25.83
N LEU A 451 1.96 19.71 25.70
CA LEU A 451 2.26 18.33 25.30
C LEU A 451 2.09 17.28 26.42
N LYS A 452 0.93 17.26 27.07
CA LYS A 452 0.65 16.44 28.27
C LYS A 452 0.58 14.93 28.00
N ASN A 453 0.37 14.55 26.74
CA ASN A 453 0.21 13.16 26.30
C ASN A 453 1.40 12.62 25.51
N LEU A 454 2.48 13.40 25.41
CA LEU A 454 3.64 13.03 24.60
C LEU A 454 4.30 11.78 25.18
N ASP A 455 4.55 10.81 24.31
CA ASP A 455 5.13 9.52 24.62
C ASP A 455 6.52 9.38 23.98
N TYR A 456 6.67 9.87 22.74
CA TYR A 456 7.92 9.88 21.97
C TYR A 456 8.35 11.30 21.65
N LEU A 457 9.56 11.67 22.08
CA LEU A 457 10.23 12.92 21.72
C LEU A 457 11.59 12.59 21.10
N LEU A 458 11.71 12.84 19.80
CA LEU A 458 12.92 12.56 19.04
C LEU A 458 13.59 13.87 18.63
N LEU A 459 14.78 14.13 19.17
CA LEU A 459 15.57 15.35 18.98
C LEU A 459 16.98 15.05 18.45
N SER A 460 17.24 13.83 17.98
CA SER A 460 18.58 13.44 17.54
C SER A 460 19.07 14.19 16.31
N GLY A 461 20.39 14.36 16.18
CA GLY A 461 21.00 15.07 15.06
C GLY A 461 20.65 16.56 15.01
N ASN A 462 20.61 17.23 16.17
CA ASN A 462 20.45 18.67 16.30
C ASN A 462 21.75 19.32 16.81
N LEU A 463 21.71 20.57 17.23
CA LEU A 463 22.87 21.33 17.71
C LEU A 463 22.72 21.75 19.19
N LEU A 464 21.89 21.03 19.95
CA LEU A 464 21.52 21.40 21.32
C LEU A 464 22.74 21.37 22.23
N GLN A 465 23.03 22.50 22.89
CA GLN A 465 24.13 22.61 23.86
C GLN A 465 23.66 22.41 25.31
N ASN A 466 22.41 22.79 25.60
CA ASN A 466 21.83 22.69 26.92
C ASN A 466 20.36 22.26 26.83
N LEU A 467 19.88 21.59 27.88
CA LEU A 467 18.49 21.19 28.04
C LEU A 467 17.94 21.78 29.36
N PRO A 468 17.20 22.90 29.32
CA PRO A 468 16.60 23.47 30.53
C PRO A 468 15.61 22.49 31.17
N PRO A 469 15.74 22.13 32.46
CA PRO A 469 14.85 21.14 33.09
C PRO A 469 13.38 21.56 33.04
N GLU A 470 13.10 22.86 33.10
CA GLU A 470 11.74 23.40 33.05
C GLU A 470 11.04 23.07 31.73
N SER A 471 11.80 22.90 30.64
CA SER A 471 11.23 22.53 29.34
C SER A 471 10.59 21.14 29.36
N LEU A 472 11.07 20.24 30.22
CA LEU A 472 10.59 18.86 30.34
C LEU A 472 9.42 18.71 31.33
N LEU A 473 9.15 19.72 32.17
CA LEU A 473 8.08 19.69 33.17
C LEU A 473 6.71 19.24 32.62
N PRO A 474 6.26 19.66 31.42
CA PRO A 474 4.97 19.23 30.89
C PRO A 474 4.89 17.74 30.51
N LEU A 475 6.04 17.08 30.28
CA LEU A 475 6.16 15.80 29.58
C LEU A 475 5.99 14.58 30.52
N LYS A 476 4.94 14.57 31.35
CA LYS A 476 4.72 13.55 32.40
C LYS A 476 4.42 12.14 31.89
N ARG A 477 4.15 11.98 30.60
CA ARG A 477 3.87 10.68 29.95
C ARG A 477 5.00 10.17 29.07
N LEU A 478 6.08 10.92 28.92
CA LEU A 478 7.16 10.60 28.01
C LEU A 478 7.82 9.27 28.40
N SER A 479 7.85 8.33 27.47
CA SER A 479 8.55 7.05 27.64
C SER A 479 9.83 6.97 26.83
N TRP A 480 9.93 7.71 25.72
CA TRP A 480 11.08 7.71 24.83
C TRP A 480 11.62 9.12 24.61
N LEU A 481 12.88 9.34 24.98
CA LEU A 481 13.61 10.57 24.74
C LEU A 481 14.92 10.27 23.99
N ASP A 482 15.01 10.77 22.76
CA ASP A 482 16.23 10.65 21.97
C ASP A 482 16.90 12.03 21.81
N LEU A 483 18.07 12.18 22.42
CA LEU A 483 18.91 13.38 22.37
C LEU A 483 20.26 13.10 21.67
N SER A 484 20.39 11.96 20.98
CA SER A 484 21.67 11.57 20.40
C SER A 484 22.16 12.50 19.29
N GLY A 485 23.47 12.57 19.05
CA GLY A 485 24.02 13.42 17.98
C GLY A 485 23.73 14.91 18.22
N ASN A 486 23.88 15.38 19.45
CA ASN A 486 23.76 16.79 19.85
C ASN A 486 25.11 17.29 20.44
N LYS A 487 25.11 18.43 21.12
CA LYS A 487 26.30 19.04 21.75
C LYS A 487 26.13 19.18 23.27
N LEU A 488 25.37 18.30 23.91
CA LEU A 488 25.09 18.36 25.34
C LEU A 488 26.31 17.93 26.15
N GLU A 489 26.71 18.76 27.13
CA GLU A 489 27.87 18.49 27.99
C GLU A 489 27.50 17.90 29.36
N SER A 490 26.32 18.23 29.86
CA SER A 490 25.80 17.79 31.16
C SER A 490 24.28 17.91 31.23
N LEU A 491 23.67 17.18 32.16
CA LEU A 491 22.28 17.39 32.58
C LEU A 491 22.30 17.94 34.01
N GLN A 492 21.41 18.89 34.32
CA GLN A 492 21.27 19.36 35.70
C GLN A 492 20.73 18.23 36.58
N ASN A 493 21.03 18.30 37.88
CA ASN A 493 20.46 17.39 38.87
C ASN A 493 18.93 17.42 38.79
N ASP A 494 18.29 16.27 39.02
CA ASP A 494 16.84 16.07 38.98
C ASP A 494 16.16 16.23 37.62
N THR A 495 16.88 16.62 36.54
CA THR A 495 16.31 16.77 35.19
C THR A 495 15.55 15.51 34.75
N LEU A 496 16.13 14.34 34.98
CA LEU A 496 15.53 13.06 34.63
C LEU A 496 14.40 12.64 35.59
N GLN A 497 14.43 13.09 36.84
CA GLN A 497 13.35 12.84 37.82
C GLN A 497 12.04 13.54 37.42
N LEU A 498 12.11 14.57 36.57
CA LEU A 498 10.93 15.24 36.02
C LEU A 498 10.11 14.34 35.08
N LEU A 499 10.70 13.23 34.60
CA LEU A 499 10.16 12.29 33.63
C LEU A 499 9.92 10.90 34.26
N PRO A 500 8.89 10.73 35.09
CA PRO A 500 8.70 9.50 35.90
C PRO A 500 8.42 8.24 35.08
N ARG A 501 8.02 8.37 33.81
CA ARG A 501 7.67 7.25 32.92
C ARG A 501 8.74 6.96 31.86
N LEU A 502 9.88 7.62 31.93
CA LEU A 502 10.95 7.47 30.94
C LEU A 502 11.51 6.05 30.98
N ARG A 503 11.45 5.36 29.84
CA ARG A 503 11.93 3.99 29.65
C ARG A 503 13.15 3.93 28.74
N TYR A 504 13.18 4.76 27.71
CA TYR A 504 14.22 4.77 26.70
C TYR A 504 14.86 6.16 26.67
N LEU A 505 16.16 6.22 26.96
CA LEU A 505 16.94 7.44 26.94
C LEU A 505 18.20 7.27 26.09
N ASN A 506 18.26 7.98 24.97
CA ASN A 506 19.42 7.95 24.10
C ASN A 506 20.24 9.24 24.21
N LEU A 507 21.45 9.13 24.77
CA LEU A 507 22.43 10.23 24.93
C LEU A 507 23.70 10.01 24.08
N LYS A 508 23.66 9.07 23.13
CA LYS A 508 24.79 8.75 22.25
C LYS A 508 25.31 9.98 21.51
N ASP A 509 26.59 9.99 21.18
CA ASP A 509 27.23 11.01 20.32
C ASP A 509 26.91 12.44 20.78
N ASN A 510 27.30 12.75 22.01
CA ASN A 510 27.19 14.07 22.64
C ASN A 510 28.56 14.45 23.23
N ALA A 511 28.60 15.44 24.13
CA ALA A 511 29.80 15.88 24.82
C ALA A 511 29.74 15.58 26.34
N PHE A 512 28.94 14.60 26.77
CA PHE A 512 28.75 14.32 28.18
C PHE A 512 30.06 13.93 28.87
N SER A 513 30.36 14.62 29.97
CA SER A 513 31.51 14.29 30.80
C SER A 513 31.14 13.54 32.08
N SER A 514 29.91 13.71 32.55
CA SER A 514 29.31 12.99 33.67
C SER A 514 27.78 12.97 33.52
N LEU A 515 27.10 12.18 34.34
CA LEU A 515 25.64 12.19 34.45
C LEU A 515 25.23 12.44 35.91
N PRO A 516 23.99 12.88 36.16
CA PRO A 516 23.43 12.95 37.51
C PRO A 516 23.55 11.60 38.23
N SER A 517 23.78 11.64 39.54
CA SER A 517 23.96 10.44 40.38
C SER A 517 22.70 9.58 40.46
N GLU A 518 21.54 10.19 40.33
CA GLU A 518 20.25 9.51 40.37
C GLU A 518 19.67 9.31 38.97
N MET A 519 19.53 8.05 38.58
CA MET A 519 18.86 7.63 37.35
C MET A 519 17.41 7.22 37.64
N PRO A 520 16.45 7.50 36.74
CA PRO A 520 15.09 7.00 36.90
C PRO A 520 15.04 5.48 37.03
N GLU A 521 14.27 4.98 37.99
CA GLU A 521 14.09 3.54 38.18
C GLU A 521 13.36 2.86 37.01
N SER A 522 12.57 3.64 36.27
CA SER A 522 11.73 3.20 35.15
C SER A 522 12.48 2.96 33.84
N LEU A 523 13.79 3.24 33.78
CA LEU A 523 14.58 3.05 32.56
C LEU A 523 14.73 1.56 32.20
N ASP A 524 14.33 1.24 30.96
CA ASP A 524 14.52 -0.05 30.32
C ASP A 524 15.82 -0.08 29.50
N GLN A 525 16.20 1.03 28.85
CA GLN A 525 17.41 1.14 28.02
C GLN A 525 18.03 2.54 28.05
N LEU A 526 19.36 2.59 28.12
CA LEU A 526 20.18 3.80 28.15
C LEU A 526 21.41 3.67 27.23
N TRP A 527 21.52 4.58 26.26
CA TRP A 527 22.63 4.65 25.30
C TRP A 527 23.58 5.82 25.62
N LEU A 528 24.88 5.54 25.72
CA LEU A 528 25.91 6.43 26.27
C LEU A 528 27.18 6.54 25.42
N THR A 529 27.31 5.74 24.37
CA THR A 529 28.52 5.72 23.55
C THR A 529 28.78 7.06 22.83
N GLY A 530 30.03 7.31 22.45
CA GLY A 530 30.39 8.54 21.72
C GLY A 530 30.37 9.82 22.57
N ASN A 531 30.63 9.72 23.88
CA ASN A 531 30.70 10.85 24.82
C ASN A 531 32.11 11.03 25.39
N LEU A 532 32.34 12.11 26.15
CA LEU A 532 33.64 12.53 26.68
C LEU A 532 33.77 12.25 28.18
N TRP A 533 33.52 11.01 28.59
CA TRP A 533 33.40 10.61 30.00
C TRP A 533 34.65 10.92 30.84
N ARG A 534 34.46 11.64 31.96
CA ARG A 534 35.47 11.85 33.02
C ARG A 534 35.33 10.74 34.05
N CYS A 535 36.23 9.77 34.00
CA CYS A 535 36.26 8.61 34.88
C CYS A 535 37.01 8.90 36.19
N ASP A 536 36.58 9.92 36.92
CA ASP A 536 36.97 10.23 38.29
C ASP A 536 35.79 9.93 39.26
N CYS A 537 35.78 10.50 40.46
CA CYS A 537 34.68 10.30 41.42
C CYS A 537 33.29 10.64 40.85
N SER A 538 33.20 11.52 39.85
CA SER A 538 31.92 11.87 39.22
C SER A 538 31.32 10.75 38.37
N ALA A 539 32.12 9.77 37.94
CA ALA A 539 31.65 8.61 37.16
C ALA A 539 31.34 7.37 38.01
N GLN A 540 31.65 7.38 39.32
CA GLN A 540 31.44 6.22 40.19
C GLN A 540 29.98 5.76 40.19
N SER A 541 29.04 6.70 40.35
CA SER A 541 27.61 6.38 40.33
C SER A 541 27.15 5.77 39.00
N LEU A 542 27.67 6.27 37.87
CA LEU A 542 27.36 5.74 36.55
C LEU A 542 27.95 4.34 36.36
N ARG A 543 29.18 4.12 36.84
CA ARG A 543 29.84 2.81 36.82
C ARG A 543 29.02 1.78 37.60
N ASP A 544 28.70 2.08 38.85
CA ASP A 544 28.00 1.15 39.74
C ASP A 544 26.57 0.89 39.25
N TYR A 545 25.90 1.90 38.70
CA TYR A 545 24.61 1.74 38.02
C TYR A 545 24.71 0.80 36.81
N SER A 546 25.70 1.00 35.94
CA SER A 546 25.86 0.19 34.72
C SER A 546 26.24 -1.28 35.01
N LEU A 547 26.99 -1.53 36.09
CA LEU A 547 27.33 -2.89 36.55
C LEU A 547 26.16 -3.58 37.25
N SER A 548 25.37 -2.85 38.03
CA SER A 548 24.20 -3.41 38.73
C SER A 548 22.98 -3.60 37.82
N LYS A 549 22.88 -2.84 36.72
CA LYS A 549 21.78 -2.91 35.73
C LYS A 549 22.28 -3.12 34.30
N PRO A 550 22.93 -4.27 33.99
CA PRO A 550 23.45 -4.55 32.65
C PRO A 550 22.36 -4.67 31.58
N GLN A 551 21.11 -4.97 31.96
CA GLN A 551 19.96 -4.95 31.04
C GLN A 551 19.57 -3.54 30.60
N VAL A 552 19.82 -2.52 31.43
CA VAL A 552 19.50 -1.11 31.12
C VAL A 552 20.63 -0.46 30.33
N VAL A 553 21.88 -0.78 30.68
CA VAL A 553 23.07 -0.30 29.99
C VAL A 553 23.84 -1.49 29.39
N PRO A 554 23.25 -2.22 28.43
CA PRO A 554 23.91 -3.38 27.83
C PRO A 554 25.16 -2.95 27.08
N ARG A 555 26.15 -3.84 26.94
CA ARG A 555 27.38 -3.56 26.17
C ARG A 555 27.13 -3.49 24.65
N GLN A 556 26.11 -4.18 24.18
CA GLN A 556 25.74 -4.28 22.78
C GLN A 556 24.24 -4.03 22.63
N VAL A 557 23.86 -3.19 21.68
CA VAL A 557 22.46 -2.84 21.43
C VAL A 557 22.15 -2.95 19.95
N GLU A 558 20.97 -3.45 19.64
CA GLU A 558 20.40 -3.40 18.30
C GLU A 558 19.75 -2.04 18.06
N THR A 559 20.15 -1.37 16.98
CA THR A 559 19.57 -0.09 16.54
C THR A 559 19.25 -0.15 15.04
N LEU A 560 18.34 0.71 14.58
CA LEU A 560 18.06 0.85 13.15
C LEU A 560 19.17 1.68 12.48
N MET A 561 19.58 1.30 11.27
CA MET A 561 20.49 2.12 10.46
C MET A 561 19.91 3.52 10.24
N GLU A 562 20.71 4.55 10.50
CA GLU A 562 20.39 5.93 10.16
C GLU A 562 20.65 6.13 8.65
N GLY A 563 19.59 6.27 7.84
CA GLY A 563 19.67 6.40 6.38
C GLY A 563 18.31 6.31 5.67
N GLU A 564 18.29 6.35 4.33
CA GLU A 564 17.05 6.35 3.53
C GLU A 564 16.27 5.02 3.53
N GLU A 565 16.84 3.93 4.06
CA GLU A 565 16.16 2.65 4.25
C GLU A 565 16.03 2.29 5.76
N PRO A 566 14.96 2.70 6.44
CA PRO A 566 14.80 2.60 7.90
C PRO A 566 14.48 1.18 8.43
N HIS A 567 14.96 0.12 7.77
CA HIS A 567 14.56 -1.27 8.08
C HIS A 567 15.72 -2.24 8.39
N THR A 568 16.98 -1.81 8.31
CA THR A 568 18.11 -2.67 8.70
C THR A 568 18.45 -2.49 10.17
N VAL A 569 18.37 -3.55 10.95
CA VAL A 569 18.83 -3.59 12.34
C VAL A 569 20.33 -3.89 12.36
N VAL A 570 21.11 -3.06 13.04
CA VAL A 570 22.54 -3.22 13.22
C VAL A 570 22.85 -3.30 14.70
N SER A 571 23.81 -4.16 15.05
CA SER A 571 24.29 -4.27 16.42
C SER A 571 25.46 -3.31 16.64
N ILE A 572 25.31 -2.39 17.58
CA ILE A 572 26.33 -1.39 17.95
C ILE A 572 26.81 -1.60 19.38
N PHE A 573 28.03 -1.16 19.68
CA PHE A 573 28.57 -1.18 21.04
C PHE A 573 28.14 0.08 21.81
N ASN A 574 27.66 -0.12 23.03
CA ASN A 574 27.31 0.93 23.96
C ASN A 574 28.41 1.08 25.02
N ASN A 575 29.62 1.40 24.54
CA ASN A 575 30.80 1.53 25.38
C ASN A 575 30.81 2.87 26.12
N ILE A 576 31.18 2.85 27.40
CA ILE A 576 31.37 4.04 28.24
C ILE A 576 32.88 4.31 28.30
N THR A 577 33.46 4.70 27.16
CA THR A 577 34.91 4.87 27.04
C THR A 577 35.37 6.12 27.77
N CYS A 578 36.30 5.95 28.71
CA CYS A 578 36.88 7.05 29.46
C CYS A 578 37.72 7.95 28.56
N ASN A 579 37.45 9.25 28.62
CA ASN A 579 38.27 10.28 27.96
C ASN A 579 39.39 10.79 28.89
N SER A 580 39.14 10.82 30.20
CA SER A 580 40.13 11.21 31.21
C SER A 580 39.79 10.57 32.57
N PRO A 581 40.71 10.51 33.54
CA PRO A 581 42.12 10.92 33.48
C PRO A 581 42.98 10.03 32.56
N PRO A 582 44.19 10.46 32.14
CA PRO A 582 45.00 9.76 31.13
C PRO A 582 45.35 8.30 31.47
N ASN A 583 45.43 7.96 32.75
CA ASN A 583 45.76 6.59 33.22
C ASN A 583 44.64 5.57 32.95
N VAL A 584 43.40 6.02 32.73
CA VAL A 584 42.25 5.15 32.38
C VAL A 584 41.62 5.52 31.05
N ALA A 585 42.18 6.50 30.33
CA ALA A 585 41.67 6.92 29.03
C ALA A 585 41.71 5.79 28.00
N GLY A 586 40.64 5.64 27.22
CA GLY A 586 40.46 4.55 26.24
C GLY A 586 39.88 3.24 26.83
N THR A 587 39.80 3.12 28.15
CA THR A 587 39.19 1.96 28.83
C THR A 587 37.69 2.18 29.01
N ASP A 588 36.87 1.12 28.92
CA ASP A 588 35.45 1.20 29.29
C ASP A 588 35.31 1.34 30.81
N LEU A 589 34.48 2.28 31.27
CA LEU A 589 34.26 2.58 32.69
C LEU A 589 33.92 1.33 33.52
N ARG A 590 33.20 0.37 32.93
CA ARG A 590 32.80 -0.88 33.59
C ARG A 590 33.97 -1.83 33.86
N ASP A 591 35.08 -1.66 33.16
CA ASP A 591 36.29 -2.47 33.29
C ASP A 591 37.32 -1.85 34.26
N ILE A 592 37.07 -0.62 34.75
CA ILE A 592 37.93 0.03 35.74
C ILE A 592 37.70 -0.58 37.14
N SER A 593 38.79 -0.89 37.84
CA SER A 593 38.77 -1.44 39.21
C SER A 593 38.09 -0.47 40.21
N HIS A 594 37.41 -1.03 41.21
CA HIS A 594 36.85 -0.25 42.32
C HIS A 594 37.93 0.52 43.10
N GLU A 595 39.19 0.05 43.10
CA GLU A 595 40.32 0.74 43.75
C GLU A 595 40.57 2.14 43.18
N HIS A 596 40.30 2.35 41.88
CA HIS A 596 40.41 3.66 41.24
C HIS A 596 39.46 4.71 41.84
N PHE A 597 38.35 4.25 42.42
CA PHE A 597 37.34 5.09 43.06
C PHE A 597 37.42 5.06 44.60
N HIS A 598 38.47 4.48 45.20
CA HIS A 598 38.55 4.29 46.66
C HIS A 598 38.63 5.60 47.48
N ASN A 599 39.09 6.69 46.85
CA ASN A 599 39.18 8.02 47.48
C ASN A 599 37.95 8.91 47.18
N CYS A 600 36.90 8.28 46.66
CA CYS A 600 35.56 8.78 46.49
C CYS A 600 34.70 8.10 47.57
#